data_AF-A0A257VTL3-F1
#
_entry.id   AF-A0A257VTL3-F1
#
_cell.length_a   1.000
_cell.length_b   1.000
_cell.length_c   1.000
_cell.angle_alpha   90.00
_cell.angle_beta   90.00
_cell.angle_gamma   90.00
#
_symmetry.space_group_name_H-M   'P 1'
#
loop_
_entity.id
_entity.type
_entity.pdbx_description
1 polymer ?
#
loop_
_entity_poly.entity_id
_entity_poly.type
_entity_poly.pdbx_seq_one_letter_code
_entity_poly.pdbx_strand_id
1 'polypeptide(L)'
;MSGITYDESVITLDQKQPEDKATFTQYMRGALNKKRIAHGKALLAENQALLKKIGHHYHVQPQYIVALWGMETDYGTHQGDRNVVQSLATLAYDGRRADFFRTELFNALRILSTDHIAESELTGSWAGAMGNCQFMPSSYLNFAVDWDKNGKPDIWHSKADTFASIANYLHQSGWDDKMGWGEGAQPNDTRELVTPGTEEEGVFAVTSNYHVILKWNRSRMFAVSVGMLADELVR
;
A
#
# COMPACT_ATOMS: atom_id res chain seq x y z
N MET A 1 -7.79 -26.55 8.25
CA MET A 1 -8.29 -25.40 9.03
C MET A 1 -8.63 -25.81 10.46
N SER A 2 -7.73 -26.48 11.17
CA SER A 2 -7.89 -26.69 12.61
C SER A 2 -7.38 -25.46 13.34
N GLY A 3 -8.18 -24.86 14.22
CA GLY A 3 -7.74 -23.74 15.07
C GLY A 3 -8.12 -22.33 14.59
N ILE A 4 -8.79 -22.18 13.46
CA ILE A 4 -9.37 -20.88 13.05
C ILE A 4 -10.64 -20.64 13.87
N THR A 5 -10.71 -19.51 14.57
CA THR A 5 -11.90 -19.09 15.32
C THR A 5 -12.50 -17.82 14.73
N TYR A 6 -13.81 -17.68 14.84
CA TYR A 6 -14.51 -16.46 14.46
C TYR A 6 -14.03 -15.26 15.27
N ASP A 7 -13.78 -14.13 14.62
CA ASP A 7 -13.28 -12.90 15.26
C ASP A 7 -14.31 -11.76 15.18
N GLU A 8 -15.09 -11.56 16.24
CA GLU A 8 -16.10 -10.49 16.33
C GLU A 8 -15.51 -9.08 16.11
N SER A 9 -14.24 -8.86 16.46
CA SER A 9 -13.61 -7.55 16.29
C SER A 9 -13.39 -7.20 14.82
N VAL A 10 -13.18 -8.21 13.95
CA VAL A 10 -13.08 -8.04 12.50
C VAL A 10 -14.43 -7.58 11.92
N ILE A 11 -15.54 -8.18 12.36
CA ILE A 11 -16.88 -7.76 11.90
C ILE A 11 -17.25 -6.37 12.43
N THR A 12 -16.89 -6.06 13.67
CA THR A 12 -17.06 -4.71 14.22
C THR A 12 -16.31 -3.65 13.38
N LEU A 13 -15.12 -3.98 12.88
CA LEU A 13 -14.34 -3.09 12.01
C LEU A 13 -14.94 -3.00 10.59
N ASP A 14 -15.42 -4.11 10.03
CA ASP A 14 -16.09 -4.12 8.71
C ASP A 14 -17.37 -3.29 8.71
N GLN A 15 -18.15 -3.34 9.80
CA GLN A 15 -19.43 -2.63 9.92
C GLN A 15 -19.27 -1.16 10.29
N LYS A 16 -18.08 -0.71 10.71
CA LYS A 16 -17.84 0.71 10.98
C LYS A 16 -17.97 1.50 9.68
N GLN A 17 -19.09 2.20 9.55
CA GLN A 17 -19.32 3.19 8.50
C GLN A 17 -18.32 4.34 8.69
N PRO A 18 -17.50 4.65 7.67
CA PRO A 18 -16.52 5.74 7.72
C PRO A 18 -17.13 7.11 7.44
N GLU A 19 -18.44 7.21 7.22
CA GLU A 19 -19.14 8.35 6.59
C GLU A 19 -19.15 9.68 7.38
N ASP A 20 -18.16 9.93 8.25
CA ASP A 20 -17.97 11.22 8.93
C ASP A 20 -16.49 11.61 9.18
N LYS A 21 -15.49 10.94 8.59
CA LYS A 21 -14.16 10.87 9.23
C LYS A 21 -13.04 11.56 8.44
N ALA A 22 -12.85 12.83 8.76
CA ALA A 22 -11.73 13.72 8.44
C ALA A 22 -11.78 14.48 7.09
N THR A 23 -11.57 15.80 7.16
CA THR A 23 -11.34 16.64 5.97
C THR A 23 -9.98 16.30 5.34
N PHE A 24 -9.73 16.72 4.09
CA PHE A 24 -8.43 16.46 3.45
C PHE A 24 -7.28 17.05 4.27
N THR A 25 -7.44 18.26 4.79
CA THR A 25 -6.47 18.93 5.68
C THR A 25 -6.18 18.09 6.93
N GLN A 26 -7.22 17.53 7.57
CA GLN A 26 -7.04 16.70 8.76
C GLN A 26 -6.31 15.39 8.44
N TYR A 27 -6.68 14.74 7.34
CA TYR A 27 -5.99 13.54 6.84
C TYR A 27 -4.50 13.83 6.56
N MET A 28 -4.21 14.93 5.88
CA MET A 28 -2.84 15.32 5.50
C MET A 28 -1.94 15.64 6.70
N ARG A 29 -2.48 16.19 7.80
CA ARG A 29 -1.70 16.41 9.03
C ARG A 29 -1.15 15.12 9.62
N GLY A 30 -1.92 14.03 9.54
CA GLY A 30 -1.46 12.70 9.93
C GLY A 30 -0.52 12.11 8.89
N ALA A 31 -0.92 12.17 7.62
CA ALA A 31 -0.22 11.56 6.51
C ALA A 31 1.20 12.13 6.27
N LEU A 32 1.36 13.45 6.39
CA LEU A 32 2.60 14.19 6.12
C LEU A 32 3.19 14.83 7.38
N ASN A 33 3.12 14.14 8.51
CA ASN A 33 3.72 14.67 9.73
C ASN A 33 5.26 14.69 9.63
N LYS A 34 5.90 15.64 10.32
CA LYS A 34 7.36 15.85 10.27
C LYS A 34 8.17 14.61 10.63
N LYS A 35 7.68 13.77 11.56
CA LYS A 35 8.37 12.55 11.97
C LYS A 35 8.41 11.54 10.83
N ARG A 36 7.29 11.31 10.14
CA ARG A 36 7.22 10.40 8.98
C ARG A 36 8.11 10.87 7.84
N ILE A 37 8.11 12.17 7.53
CA ILE A 37 8.97 12.73 6.48
C ILE A 37 10.44 12.53 6.83
N ALA A 38 10.86 12.91 8.05
CA ALA A 38 12.24 12.76 8.48
C ALA A 38 12.70 11.29 8.47
N HIS A 39 11.85 10.37 8.95
CA HIS A 39 12.14 8.93 8.93
C HIS A 39 12.23 8.39 7.50
N GLY A 40 11.31 8.77 6.61
CA GLY A 40 11.35 8.39 5.21
C GLY A 40 12.60 8.87 4.49
N LYS A 41 13.06 10.10 4.76
CA LYS A 41 14.32 10.63 4.22
C LYS A 41 15.51 9.79 4.65
N ALA A 42 15.57 9.45 5.94
CA ALA A 42 16.63 8.61 6.47
C ALA A 42 16.62 7.21 5.81
N LEU A 43 15.45 6.59 5.67
CA LEU A 43 15.29 5.28 5.06
C LEU A 43 15.59 5.28 3.55
N LEU A 44 15.19 6.33 2.83
CA LEU A 44 15.51 6.51 1.42
C LEU A 44 17.03 6.62 1.21
N ALA A 45 17.73 7.34 2.10
CA ALA A 45 19.18 7.46 2.07
C ALA A 45 19.89 6.15 2.46
N GLU A 46 19.46 5.50 3.54
CA GLU A 46 19.98 4.22 4.02
C GLU A 46 19.90 3.13 2.94
N ASN A 47 18.77 3.07 2.22
CA ASN A 47 18.49 2.02 1.25
C ASN A 47 18.76 2.46 -0.20
N GLN A 48 19.47 3.56 -0.41
CA GLN A 48 19.61 4.21 -1.72
C GLN A 48 20.14 3.26 -2.80
N ALA A 49 21.14 2.44 -2.48
CA ALA A 49 21.74 1.52 -3.46
C ALA A 49 20.73 0.46 -3.93
N LEU A 50 19.99 -0.14 -3.00
CA LEU A 50 18.97 -1.15 -3.28
C LEU A 50 17.80 -0.54 -4.05
N LEU A 51 17.27 0.59 -3.57
CA LEU A 51 16.16 1.30 -4.21
C LEU A 51 16.50 1.78 -5.61
N LYS A 52 17.73 2.26 -5.86
CA LYS A 52 18.17 2.63 -7.22
C LYS A 52 18.20 1.42 -8.15
N LYS A 53 18.70 0.28 -7.68
CA LYS A 53 18.75 -0.96 -8.48
C LYS A 53 17.34 -1.44 -8.84
N ILE A 54 16.45 -1.49 -7.86
CA ILE A 54 15.04 -1.90 -8.04
C ILE A 54 14.31 -0.89 -8.92
N GLY A 55 14.43 0.40 -8.63
CA GLY A 55 13.78 1.47 -9.36
C GLY A 55 14.21 1.52 -10.84
N HIS A 56 15.50 1.31 -11.11
CA HIS A 56 15.99 1.17 -12.49
C HIS A 56 15.41 -0.07 -13.19
N HIS A 57 15.32 -1.20 -12.49
CA HIS A 57 14.79 -2.43 -13.07
C HIS A 57 13.31 -2.32 -13.44
N TYR A 58 12.51 -1.67 -12.59
CA TYR A 58 11.06 -1.55 -12.78
C TYR A 58 10.61 -0.22 -13.37
N HIS A 59 11.52 0.69 -13.73
CA HIS A 59 11.16 2.03 -14.18
C HIS A 59 10.23 2.74 -13.17
N VAL A 60 10.67 2.80 -11.91
CA VAL A 60 9.95 3.48 -10.81
C VAL A 60 10.93 4.31 -10.01
N GLN A 61 10.60 5.57 -9.72
CA GLN A 61 11.51 6.42 -8.95
C GLN A 61 11.51 6.00 -7.46
N PRO A 62 12.69 5.90 -6.81
CA PRO A 62 12.85 5.40 -5.43
C PRO A 62 11.91 6.01 -4.39
N GLN A 63 11.62 7.30 -4.50
CA GLN A 63 10.80 8.02 -3.52
C GLN A 63 9.35 7.54 -3.47
N TYR A 64 8.79 7.02 -4.57
CA TYR A 64 7.43 6.48 -4.58
C TYR A 64 7.34 5.12 -3.91
N ILE A 65 8.39 4.31 -4.02
CA ILE A 65 8.51 3.03 -3.31
C ILE A 65 8.50 3.28 -1.79
N VAL A 66 9.33 4.23 -1.33
CA VAL A 66 9.43 4.58 0.09
C VAL A 66 8.17 5.28 0.59
N ALA A 67 7.55 6.15 -0.22
CA ALA A 67 6.32 6.83 0.15
C ALA A 67 5.15 5.85 0.35
N LEU A 68 4.97 4.88 -0.54
CA LEU A 68 3.95 3.83 -0.36
C LEU A 68 4.22 3.00 0.90
N TRP A 69 5.46 2.58 1.11
CA TRP A 69 5.83 1.84 2.33
C TRP A 69 5.53 2.64 3.61
N GLY A 70 5.81 3.94 3.60
CA GLY A 70 5.50 4.86 4.71
C GLY A 70 4.00 5.08 4.92
N MET A 71 3.23 5.18 3.84
CA MET A 71 1.78 5.37 3.90
C MET A 71 1.03 4.12 4.34
N GLU A 72 1.53 2.93 3.98
CA GLU A 72 0.88 1.66 4.32
C GLU A 72 1.16 1.21 5.75
N THR A 73 2.41 1.25 6.18
CA THR A 73 2.82 0.59 7.44
C THR A 73 3.71 1.45 8.32
N ASP A 74 3.84 2.75 8.03
CA ASP A 74 4.80 3.64 8.67
C ASP A 74 6.20 2.99 8.69
N TYR A 75 6.60 2.53 7.50
CA TYR A 75 7.87 1.86 7.23
C TYR A 75 8.06 0.55 7.99
N GLY A 76 7.02 -0.28 8.01
CA GLY A 76 7.03 -1.62 8.61
C GLY A 76 6.77 -1.68 10.10
N THR A 77 6.50 -0.54 10.75
CA THR A 77 6.18 -0.49 12.19
C THR A 77 4.73 -0.90 12.48
N HIS A 78 3.84 -0.80 11.50
CA HIS A 78 2.41 -1.09 11.62
C HIS A 78 1.93 -2.00 10.48
N GLN A 79 2.46 -3.21 10.37
CA GLN A 79 2.06 -4.17 9.32
C GLN A 79 0.73 -4.89 9.64
N GLY A 80 0.29 -4.84 10.90
CA GLY A 80 -0.76 -5.68 11.44
C GLY A 80 -0.20 -7.02 11.93
N ASP A 81 -0.83 -7.56 12.96
CA ASP A 81 -0.43 -8.76 13.70
C ASP A 81 -1.50 -9.86 13.64
N ARG A 82 -2.58 -9.64 12.91
CA ARG A 82 -3.70 -10.57 12.81
C ARG A 82 -3.38 -11.67 11.83
N ASN A 83 -3.75 -12.90 12.16
CA ASN A 83 -3.71 -14.01 11.22
C ASN A 83 -4.65 -13.71 10.03
N VAL A 84 -4.08 -13.71 8.82
CA VAL A 84 -4.79 -13.31 7.60
C VAL A 84 -5.86 -14.33 7.24
N VAL A 85 -5.58 -15.64 7.40
CA VAL A 85 -6.55 -16.70 7.10
C VAL A 85 -7.77 -16.58 8.02
N GLN A 86 -7.56 -16.34 9.32
CA GLN A 86 -8.65 -16.14 10.27
C GLN A 86 -9.48 -14.88 9.97
N SER A 87 -8.80 -13.78 9.66
CA SER A 87 -9.47 -12.51 9.33
C SER A 87 -10.34 -12.65 8.08
N LEU A 88 -9.79 -13.25 7.02
CA LEU A 88 -10.50 -13.49 5.77
C LEU A 88 -11.60 -14.54 5.90
N ALA A 89 -11.40 -15.59 6.70
CA ALA A 89 -12.43 -16.59 6.98
C ALA A 89 -13.63 -15.96 7.71
N THR A 90 -13.37 -15.11 8.70
CA THR A 90 -14.40 -14.35 9.41
C THR A 90 -15.19 -13.46 8.45
N LEU A 91 -14.51 -12.71 7.58
CA LEU A 91 -15.16 -11.81 6.61
C LEU A 91 -15.86 -12.56 5.47
N ALA A 92 -15.36 -13.73 5.06
CA ALA A 92 -16.00 -14.58 4.06
C ALA A 92 -17.28 -15.25 4.59
N TYR A 93 -17.38 -15.38 5.92
CA TYR A 93 -18.53 -15.94 6.62
C TYR A 93 -19.60 -14.87 6.94
N ASP A 94 -19.21 -13.72 7.52
CA ASP A 94 -20.16 -12.72 8.04
C ASP A 94 -19.85 -11.26 7.66
N GLY A 95 -18.91 -11.04 6.73
CA GLY A 95 -18.56 -9.69 6.25
C GLY A 95 -19.52 -9.17 5.17
N ARG A 96 -19.64 -7.84 5.06
CA ARG A 96 -20.50 -7.17 4.07
C ARG A 96 -20.14 -7.48 2.61
N ARG A 97 -18.88 -7.88 2.36
CA ARG A 97 -18.34 -8.25 1.04
C ARG A 97 -17.88 -9.71 1.01
N ALA A 98 -18.68 -10.61 1.58
CA ALA A 98 -18.33 -12.02 1.77
C ALA A 98 -17.71 -12.70 0.54
N ASP A 99 -18.25 -12.49 -0.67
CA ASP A 99 -17.74 -13.13 -1.89
C ASP A 99 -16.32 -12.66 -2.28
N PHE A 100 -16.04 -11.38 -2.09
CA PHE A 100 -14.70 -10.83 -2.30
C PHE A 100 -13.71 -11.45 -1.30
N PHE A 101 -14.06 -11.45 -0.01
CA PHE A 101 -13.17 -12.00 1.02
C PHE A 101 -13.01 -13.52 0.93
N ARG A 102 -14.01 -14.24 0.42
CA ARG A 102 -13.89 -15.68 0.11
C ARG A 102 -12.86 -15.92 -0.98
N THR A 103 -12.83 -15.07 -2.01
CA THR A 103 -11.81 -15.15 -3.07
C THR A 103 -10.42 -14.89 -2.50
N GLU A 104 -10.27 -13.86 -1.66
CA GLU A 104 -8.99 -13.57 -0.99
C GLU A 104 -8.58 -14.67 -0.01
N LEU A 105 -9.51 -15.30 0.69
CA LEU A 105 -9.23 -16.45 1.55
C LEU A 105 -8.63 -17.60 0.75
N PHE A 106 -9.22 -17.94 -0.40
CA PHE A 106 -8.66 -19.00 -1.26
C PHE A 106 -7.28 -18.64 -1.79
N ASN A 107 -7.05 -17.37 -2.13
CA ASN A 107 -5.71 -16.89 -2.51
C ASN A 107 -4.71 -16.99 -1.36
N ALA A 108 -5.11 -16.66 -0.12
CA ALA A 108 -4.26 -16.83 1.06
C ALA A 108 -3.87 -18.29 1.30
N LEU A 109 -4.82 -19.21 1.16
CA LEU A 109 -4.55 -20.66 1.25
C LEU A 109 -3.62 -21.14 0.14
N ARG A 110 -3.74 -20.56 -1.06
CA ARG A 110 -2.83 -20.85 -2.17
C ARG A 110 -1.41 -20.42 -1.84
N ILE A 111 -1.20 -19.21 -1.30
CA ILE A 111 0.12 -18.73 -0.85
C ILE A 111 0.75 -19.71 0.15
N LEU A 112 0.00 -20.14 1.17
CA LEU A 112 0.48 -21.12 2.15
C LEU A 112 0.86 -22.47 1.51
N SER A 113 0.21 -22.84 0.41
CA SER A 113 0.51 -24.08 -0.31
C SER A 113 1.72 -23.98 -1.26
N THR A 114 2.09 -22.79 -1.73
CA THR A 114 3.10 -22.60 -2.78
C THR A 114 4.39 -21.95 -2.31
N ASP A 115 4.34 -21.00 -1.37
CA ASP A 115 5.46 -20.07 -1.15
C ASP A 115 6.27 -20.39 0.12
N HIS A 116 6.03 -21.58 0.70
CA HIS A 116 6.71 -22.06 1.90
C HIS A 116 6.69 -21.07 3.09
N ILE A 117 5.64 -20.25 3.16
CA ILE A 117 5.37 -19.33 4.28
C ILE A 117 4.58 -20.11 5.34
N ALA A 118 5.01 -20.05 6.60
CA ALA A 118 4.25 -20.66 7.67
C ALA A 118 2.94 -19.88 7.92
N GLU A 119 1.86 -20.57 8.29
CA GLU A 119 0.58 -19.91 8.59
C GLU A 119 0.71 -18.83 9.68
N SER A 120 1.61 -19.04 10.65
CA SER A 120 1.93 -18.07 11.70
C SER A 120 2.61 -16.80 11.20
N GLU A 121 3.27 -16.86 10.04
CA GLU A 121 3.95 -15.72 9.41
C GLU A 121 2.98 -14.91 8.50
N LEU A 122 1.85 -15.50 8.10
CA LEU A 122 0.86 -14.84 7.24
C LEU A 122 0.00 -13.84 8.04
N THR A 123 0.63 -12.74 8.45
CA THR A 123 0.03 -11.70 9.28
C THR A 123 -0.34 -10.45 8.46
N GLY A 124 -1.28 -9.67 8.99
CA GLY A 124 -1.73 -8.46 8.32
C GLY A 124 -2.80 -7.69 9.08
N SER A 125 -3.49 -6.81 8.36
CA SER A 125 -4.62 -6.05 8.85
C SER A 125 -5.85 -6.92 9.08
N TRP A 126 -6.84 -6.36 9.79
CA TRP A 126 -8.14 -7.00 10.01
C TRP A 126 -8.88 -7.37 8.71
N ALA A 127 -8.56 -6.70 7.60
CA ALA A 127 -9.18 -6.95 6.30
C ALA A 127 -8.37 -7.92 5.44
N GLY A 128 -7.25 -8.44 5.94
CA GLY A 128 -6.38 -9.37 5.22
C GLY A 128 -5.33 -8.72 4.31
N ALA A 129 -5.07 -7.42 4.47
CA ALA A 129 -3.96 -6.75 3.80
C ALA A 129 -2.64 -7.09 4.51
N MET A 130 -1.63 -7.55 3.77
CA MET A 130 -0.50 -8.30 4.34
C MET A 130 0.82 -7.53 4.31
N GLY A 131 1.61 -7.69 5.38
CA GLY A 131 3.01 -7.25 5.46
C GLY A 131 3.23 -5.76 5.22
N ASN A 132 4.45 -5.41 4.81
CA ASN A 132 4.88 -4.02 4.56
C ASN A 132 4.14 -3.36 3.38
N CYS A 133 3.70 -4.16 2.42
CA CYS A 133 3.01 -3.68 1.22
C CYS A 133 1.50 -3.53 1.43
N GLN A 134 0.93 -4.07 2.52
CA GLN A 134 -0.52 -4.21 2.70
C GLN A 134 -1.20 -4.81 1.46
N PHE A 135 -0.54 -5.79 0.82
CA PHE A 135 -1.13 -6.50 -0.31
C PHE A 135 -2.24 -7.41 0.15
N MET A 136 -3.38 -7.36 -0.54
CA MET A 136 -4.33 -8.46 -0.48
C MET A 136 -3.66 -9.73 -1.04
N PRO A 137 -4.09 -10.94 -0.64
CA PRO A 137 -3.54 -12.19 -1.17
C PRO A 137 -3.52 -12.26 -2.70
N SER A 138 -4.54 -11.75 -3.38
CA SER A 138 -4.53 -11.64 -4.85
C SER A 138 -3.40 -10.75 -5.38
N SER A 139 -3.14 -9.60 -4.76
CA SER A 139 -2.02 -8.73 -5.12
C SER A 139 -0.68 -9.40 -4.87
N TYR A 140 -0.53 -10.12 -3.76
CA TYR A 140 0.69 -10.89 -3.48
C TYR A 140 0.98 -11.89 -4.61
N LEU A 141 -0.01 -12.72 -4.98
CA LEU A 141 0.16 -13.73 -6.01
C LEU A 141 0.52 -13.15 -7.40
N ASN A 142 0.12 -11.90 -7.69
CA ASN A 142 0.37 -11.27 -8.98
C ASN A 142 1.63 -10.40 -9.02
N PHE A 143 2.01 -9.81 -7.87
CA PHE A 143 2.99 -8.73 -7.84
C PHE A 143 4.13 -8.95 -6.85
N ALA A 144 4.03 -9.89 -5.90
CA ALA A 144 5.13 -10.13 -4.96
C ALA A 144 6.36 -10.68 -5.69
N VAL A 145 7.53 -10.20 -5.29
CA VAL A 145 8.82 -10.53 -5.92
C VAL A 145 9.80 -11.04 -4.88
N ASP A 146 10.35 -12.22 -5.13
CA ASP A 146 11.56 -12.72 -4.47
C ASP A 146 12.78 -12.07 -5.11
N TRP A 147 13.20 -10.92 -4.58
CA TRP A 147 14.29 -10.13 -5.14
C TRP A 147 15.65 -10.66 -4.72
N ASP A 148 15.76 -11.12 -3.47
CA ASP A 148 17.01 -11.66 -2.93
C ASP A 148 17.27 -13.13 -3.34
N LYS A 149 16.29 -13.77 -4.00
CA LYS A 149 16.34 -15.11 -4.61
C LYS A 149 16.49 -16.22 -3.58
N ASN A 150 15.90 -16.05 -2.41
CA ASN A 150 15.92 -17.05 -1.35
C ASN A 150 14.85 -18.15 -1.52
N GLY A 151 14.00 -18.04 -2.55
CA GLY A 151 12.96 -19.00 -2.91
C GLY A 151 11.55 -18.57 -2.51
N LYS A 152 11.36 -17.44 -1.81
CA LYS A 152 10.03 -16.93 -1.43
C LYS A 152 9.97 -15.40 -1.41
N PRO A 153 8.90 -14.76 -1.92
CA PRO A 153 8.69 -13.33 -1.72
C PRO A 153 8.30 -13.02 -0.26
N ASP A 154 9.22 -12.47 0.54
CA ASP A 154 8.98 -12.11 1.94
C ASP A 154 8.67 -10.61 2.10
N ILE A 155 7.40 -10.26 1.93
CA ILE A 155 6.92 -8.88 2.10
C ILE A 155 6.76 -8.45 3.59
N TRP A 156 7.13 -9.29 4.56
CA TRP A 156 7.02 -9.00 6.00
C TRP A 156 8.37 -8.59 6.59
N HIS A 157 9.44 -9.28 6.20
CA HIS A 157 10.75 -9.11 6.82
C HIS A 157 11.86 -8.73 5.83
N SER A 158 11.68 -8.92 4.52
CA SER A 158 12.65 -8.51 3.51
C SER A 158 12.31 -7.12 2.96
N LYS A 159 13.17 -6.13 3.26
CA LYS A 159 13.11 -4.80 2.60
C LYS A 159 13.27 -4.94 1.08
N ALA A 160 14.10 -5.88 0.63
CA ALA A 160 14.36 -6.09 -0.78
C ALA A 160 13.11 -6.57 -1.54
N ASP A 161 12.44 -7.58 -0.99
CA ASP A 161 11.20 -8.12 -1.59
C ASP A 161 10.06 -7.13 -1.47
N THR A 162 9.96 -6.41 -0.35
CA THR A 162 8.99 -5.32 -0.16
C THR A 162 9.17 -4.25 -1.24
N PHE A 163 10.38 -3.72 -1.42
CA PHE A 163 10.64 -2.66 -2.41
C PHE A 163 10.43 -3.14 -3.84
N ALA A 164 10.85 -4.36 -4.14
CA ALA A 164 10.66 -4.95 -5.46
C ALA A 164 9.18 -5.23 -5.76
N SER A 165 8.41 -5.66 -4.76
CA SER A 165 6.97 -5.92 -4.90
C SER A 165 6.18 -4.63 -5.11
N ILE A 166 6.49 -3.56 -4.36
CA ILE A 166 5.91 -2.23 -4.58
C ILE A 166 6.23 -1.74 -6.00
N ALA A 167 7.51 -1.81 -6.40
CA ALA A 167 7.95 -1.36 -7.71
C ALA A 167 7.32 -2.16 -8.87
N ASN A 168 7.24 -3.48 -8.72
CA ASN A 168 6.61 -4.38 -9.70
C ASN A 168 5.12 -4.08 -9.87
N TYR A 169 4.40 -3.85 -8.77
CA TYR A 169 3.00 -3.43 -8.82
C TYR A 169 2.83 -2.14 -9.62
N LEU A 170 3.62 -1.11 -9.30
CA LEU A 170 3.55 0.18 -9.99
C LEU A 170 3.87 0.03 -11.48
N HIS A 171 4.93 -0.69 -11.80
CA HIS A 171 5.34 -0.98 -13.18
C HIS A 171 4.23 -1.67 -13.97
N GLN A 172 3.74 -2.82 -13.49
CA GLN A 172 2.68 -3.58 -14.18
C GLN A 172 1.35 -2.81 -14.23
N SER A 173 1.14 -1.87 -13.31
CA SER A 173 -0.03 -1.00 -13.30
C SER A 173 0.07 0.18 -14.27
N GLY A 174 1.20 0.36 -14.96
CA GLY A 174 1.42 1.36 -16.01
C GLY A 174 2.13 2.62 -15.55
N TRP A 175 3.02 2.52 -14.55
CA TRP A 175 3.83 3.64 -14.11
C TRP A 175 4.79 4.14 -15.20
N ASP A 176 4.95 5.46 -15.33
CA ASP A 176 5.91 6.11 -16.21
C ASP A 176 7.00 6.83 -15.39
N ASP A 177 8.27 6.38 -15.51
CA ASP A 177 9.41 6.94 -14.79
C ASP A 177 9.84 8.33 -15.26
N LYS A 178 9.26 8.84 -16.35
CA LYS A 178 9.55 10.17 -16.90
C LYS A 178 8.71 11.28 -16.28
N MET A 179 7.69 10.93 -15.50
CA MET A 179 6.82 11.91 -14.85
C MET A 179 6.57 11.58 -13.38
N GLY A 180 6.23 12.62 -12.61
CA GLY A 180 5.75 12.47 -11.25
C GLY A 180 4.25 12.14 -11.21
N TRP A 181 3.68 12.10 -10.00
CA TRP A 181 2.24 11.88 -9.79
C TRP A 181 1.38 13.09 -10.21
N GLY A 182 1.91 14.30 -10.08
CA GLY A 182 1.20 15.56 -10.20
C GLY A 182 1.82 16.64 -9.32
N GLU A 183 1.13 17.77 -9.19
CA GLU A 183 1.50 18.88 -8.31
C GLU A 183 0.28 19.78 -8.00
N GLY A 184 0.46 20.82 -7.17
CA GLY A 184 -0.60 21.81 -6.93
C GLY A 184 -0.98 22.54 -8.22
N ALA A 185 -2.27 22.60 -8.54
CA ALA A 185 -2.78 23.15 -9.79
C ALA A 185 -2.46 24.65 -9.94
N GLN A 186 -2.17 25.06 -11.18
CA GLN A 186 -1.95 26.46 -11.54
C GLN A 186 -3.14 27.03 -12.34
N PRO A 187 -3.36 28.36 -12.37
CA PRO A 187 -4.53 28.99 -13.01
C PRO A 187 -4.79 28.67 -14.49
N ASN A 188 -3.82 28.10 -15.21
CA ASN A 188 -3.94 27.72 -16.63
C ASN A 188 -3.47 26.27 -16.88
N ASP A 189 -3.54 25.40 -15.87
CA ASP A 189 -3.19 24.00 -16.05
C ASP A 189 -4.14 23.33 -17.07
N THR A 190 -3.56 22.56 -17.98
CA THR A 190 -4.31 21.84 -19.03
C THR A 190 -4.41 20.34 -18.75
N ARG A 191 -3.73 19.87 -17.68
CA ARG A 191 -3.82 18.50 -17.17
C ARG A 191 -5.16 18.26 -16.47
N GLU A 192 -5.42 17.00 -16.15
CA GLU A 192 -6.56 16.64 -15.28
C GLU A 192 -6.41 17.28 -13.91
N LEU A 193 -7.48 17.90 -13.41
CA LEU A 193 -7.55 18.49 -12.09
C LEU A 193 -8.34 17.59 -11.14
N VAL A 194 -7.80 17.34 -9.96
CA VAL A 194 -8.45 16.56 -8.92
C VAL A 194 -8.53 17.33 -7.60
N THR A 195 -9.64 17.10 -6.90
CA THR A 195 -9.90 17.68 -5.58
C THR A 195 -10.09 16.53 -4.59
N PRO A 196 -9.08 16.21 -3.75
CA PRO A 196 -9.16 15.12 -2.78
C PRO A 196 -10.07 15.43 -1.58
N GLY A 197 -10.31 16.72 -1.29
CA GLY A 197 -11.28 17.23 -0.31
C GLY A 197 -12.18 18.29 -0.95
N THR A 198 -12.29 19.46 -0.33
CA THR A 198 -12.91 20.64 -0.97
C THR A 198 -11.89 21.40 -1.82
N GLU A 199 -12.35 22.27 -2.73
CA GLU A 199 -11.44 23.11 -3.53
C GLU A 199 -10.58 24.04 -2.68
N GLU A 200 -11.12 24.53 -1.55
CA GLU A 200 -10.39 25.34 -0.57
C GLU A 200 -9.25 24.57 0.10
N GLU A 201 -9.37 23.24 0.21
CA GLU A 201 -8.33 22.38 0.75
C GLU A 201 -7.24 22.01 -0.27
N GLY A 202 -7.45 22.35 -1.55
CA GLY A 202 -6.46 22.24 -2.62
C GLY A 202 -6.98 21.53 -3.87
N VAL A 203 -6.53 22.04 -5.02
CA VAL A 203 -6.73 21.45 -6.34
C VAL A 203 -5.37 21.04 -6.89
N PHE A 204 -5.28 19.84 -7.46
CA PHE A 204 -4.03 19.27 -7.95
C PHE A 204 -4.12 18.92 -9.42
N ALA A 205 -3.11 19.29 -10.19
CA ALA A 205 -2.95 18.89 -11.57
C ALA A 205 -2.16 17.58 -11.63
N VAL A 206 -2.80 16.50 -12.09
CA VAL A 206 -2.27 15.13 -11.99
C VAL A 206 -1.86 14.55 -13.32
N THR A 207 -1.01 13.53 -13.27
CA THR A 207 -0.57 12.75 -14.43
C THR A 207 -1.22 11.36 -14.45
N SER A 208 -0.87 10.52 -15.42
CA SER A 208 -1.28 9.10 -15.43
C SER A 208 -0.79 8.33 -14.18
N ASN A 209 0.32 8.74 -13.57
CA ASN A 209 0.87 8.06 -12.39
C ASN A 209 -0.04 8.22 -11.15
N TYR A 210 -0.82 9.30 -11.05
CA TYR A 210 -1.86 9.43 -10.02
C TYR A 210 -2.88 8.28 -10.10
N HIS A 211 -3.32 7.93 -11.31
CA HIS A 211 -4.26 6.83 -11.53
C HIS A 211 -3.65 5.46 -11.22
N VAL A 212 -2.32 5.33 -11.35
CA VAL A 212 -1.60 4.12 -10.90
C VAL A 212 -1.66 4.00 -9.37
N ILE A 213 -1.50 5.09 -8.63
CA ILE A 213 -1.64 5.09 -7.16
C ILE A 213 -3.10 4.82 -6.76
N LEU A 214 -4.09 5.29 -7.52
CA LEU A 214 -5.50 4.98 -7.26
C LEU A 214 -5.86 3.50 -7.47
N LYS A 215 -5.12 2.77 -8.32
CA LYS A 215 -5.27 1.32 -8.45
C LYS A 215 -4.82 0.61 -7.17
N TRP A 216 -3.77 1.13 -6.51
CA TRP A 216 -3.26 0.63 -5.23
C TRP A 216 -4.30 0.81 -4.12
N ASN A 217 -4.81 2.03 -3.97
CA ASN A 217 -5.88 2.35 -3.04
C ASN A 217 -6.83 3.38 -3.67
N ARG A 218 -8.13 3.05 -3.75
CA ARG A 218 -9.16 3.88 -4.39
C ARG A 218 -9.58 5.10 -3.57
N SER A 219 -8.63 5.77 -2.93
CA SER A 219 -8.82 7.00 -2.16
C SER A 219 -8.02 8.13 -2.79
N ARG A 220 -8.71 9.21 -3.16
CA ARG A 220 -8.06 10.42 -3.70
C ARG A 220 -7.11 11.05 -2.68
N MET A 221 -7.50 11.09 -1.41
CA MET A 221 -6.68 11.62 -0.33
C MET A 221 -5.40 10.79 -0.16
N PHE A 222 -5.50 9.46 -0.25
CA PHE A 222 -4.33 8.56 -0.19
C PHE A 222 -3.41 8.78 -1.39
N ALA A 223 -3.96 8.84 -2.61
CA ALA A 223 -3.13 8.99 -3.80
C ALA A 223 -2.35 10.32 -3.81
N VAL A 224 -3.00 11.42 -3.41
CA VAL A 224 -2.34 12.72 -3.25
C VAL A 224 -1.32 12.69 -2.12
N SER A 225 -1.61 12.05 -0.99
CA SER A 225 -0.66 12.00 0.15
C SER A 225 0.59 11.18 -0.15
N VAL A 226 0.47 10.07 -0.89
CA VAL A 226 1.63 9.31 -1.40
C VAL A 226 2.50 10.20 -2.28
N GLY A 227 1.89 10.91 -3.22
CA GLY A 227 2.60 11.82 -4.13
C GLY A 227 3.34 12.93 -3.38
N MET A 228 2.62 13.66 -2.52
CA MET A 228 3.21 14.74 -1.73
C MET A 228 4.27 14.25 -0.73
N LEU A 229 4.10 13.06 -0.15
CA LEU A 229 5.13 12.45 0.69
C LEU A 229 6.38 12.19 -0.15
N ALA A 230 6.23 11.57 -1.33
CA ALA A 230 7.33 11.28 -2.24
C ALA A 230 8.11 12.54 -2.63
N ASP A 231 7.43 13.66 -2.91
CA ASP A 231 8.05 14.94 -3.20
C ASP A 231 8.85 15.47 -2.00
N GLU A 232 8.27 15.41 -0.79
CA GLU A 232 8.95 15.83 0.42
C GLU A 232 10.18 14.97 0.74
N LEU A 233 10.19 13.67 0.39
CA LEU A 233 11.34 12.78 0.64
C LEU A 233 12.59 13.16 -0.16
N VAL A 234 12.45 13.86 -1.28
CA VAL A 234 13.58 14.24 -2.17
C VAL A 234 13.92 15.73 -2.14
N ARG A 235 13.19 16.50 -1.33
CA ARG A 235 13.42 17.92 -1.11
C ARG A 235 14.56 18.19 -0.13
#